data_AF-A0A2K1J3K3-F1
#
_entry.id   AF-A0A2K1J3K3-F1
#
_cell.length_a   1.000
_cell.length_b   1.000
_cell.length_c   1.000
_cell.angle_alpha   90.00
_cell.angle_beta   90.00
_cell.angle_gamma   90.00
#
_symmetry.space_group_name_H-M   'P 1'
#
loop_
_entity.id
_entity.type
_entity.pdbx_description
1 polymer ?
#
loop_
_entity_poly.entity_id
_entity_poly.type
_entity_poly.pdbx_seq_one_letter_code
_entity_poly.pdbx_strand_id
1 'polypeptide(L)'
;MKGALTHIDLPIRARLSRTSQRAADGMKKLMQVPFSLATMERKWLSPLLASTMISILLLLLATLNLGYRGHHPSIGTNRMDPSRAQNVQEITEEEQMAGLPPPPKLAYLISGTKGDGFRMQRTLQALYHPHNYYLLHLDLEAPEKERMDLAVYVKHEPVFQEAGNVFVVGKANLVTYKGSTMIATTLHGAAILLRKAKDWDWFINLSASDYPLITQDDLLHVFSYLPKDLNFIEHTSDIGWKEEQRVKPIIIDPGLYQKTKTDIYWMTQRRAVPSAFRLFTGSAWVVLSRSFIEYTIMGWENLPRTVLMYYANFVSSPEGYFHTVLCNSQEFRNTTVNHDLHFIAWDTPPKQHPLSLTVKFFKDMSNSGAPFARKFNKDDPVLDKIDAELLHRKKHGFSPGGWCVGPDDNPCSVRGDYSLLKPGPGARRFEDLVVRLLLPENFRSRQCVGV
;
A
#
# COMPACT_ATOMS: atom_id res chain seq x y z
N MET A 1 51.01 55.00 -35.50
CA MET A 1 51.29 56.43 -35.76
C MET A 1 51.61 57.12 -34.44
N LYS A 2 52.55 58.06 -34.50
CA LYS A 2 53.15 58.85 -33.42
C LYS A 2 52.15 59.73 -32.64
N GLY A 3 52.55 60.13 -31.43
CA GLY A 3 52.14 61.38 -30.76
C GLY A 3 51.37 61.15 -29.46
N ALA A 4 52.00 61.19 -28.27
CA ALA A 4 52.51 62.35 -27.52
C ALA A 4 51.43 63.00 -26.61
N LEU A 5 51.53 62.80 -25.28
CA LEU A 5 51.85 63.81 -24.23
C LEU A 5 50.60 64.67 -23.84
N THR A 6 50.22 64.98 -22.58
CA THR A 6 50.88 64.93 -21.26
C THR A 6 49.90 65.34 -20.13
N HIS A 7 50.16 64.83 -18.91
CA HIS A 7 50.13 65.49 -17.58
C HIS A 7 48.80 66.04 -16.97
N ILE A 8 48.52 66.06 -15.65
CA ILE A 8 49.10 65.68 -14.32
C ILE A 8 47.88 65.79 -13.34
N ASP A 9 47.60 64.86 -12.42
CA ASP A 9 47.92 65.01 -10.98
C ASP A 9 47.62 63.72 -10.16
N LEU A 10 48.55 63.40 -9.25
CA LEU A 10 48.51 62.43 -8.14
C LEU A 10 49.23 63.15 -6.97
N PRO A 11 49.12 62.75 -5.67
CA PRO A 11 48.50 61.56 -5.07
C PRO A 11 47.60 61.93 -3.84
N ILE A 12 46.94 61.01 -3.13
CA ILE A 12 47.43 60.44 -1.87
C ILE A 12 46.54 59.26 -1.47
N ARG A 13 47.21 58.17 -1.11
CA ARG A 13 46.69 56.88 -0.66
C ARG A 13 45.89 56.98 0.65
N ALA A 14 44.75 56.28 0.69
CA ALA A 14 44.43 55.40 1.80
C ALA A 14 43.78 54.12 1.24
N ARG A 15 44.50 53.01 1.41
CA ARG A 15 44.10 51.67 1.00
C ARG A 15 43.10 51.15 2.03
N LEU A 16 41.83 51.02 1.67
CA LEU A 16 40.88 50.13 2.34
C LEU A 16 40.29 49.18 1.30
N SER A 17 40.15 47.93 1.70
CA SER A 17 40.03 46.75 0.85
C SER A 17 38.77 46.73 -0.03
N ARG A 18 38.91 46.14 -1.23
CA ARG A 18 37.85 45.85 -2.23
C ARG A 18 36.74 44.90 -1.74
N THR A 19 36.66 44.62 -0.44
CA THR A 19 35.70 43.69 0.17
C THR A 19 34.52 44.37 0.87
N SER A 20 34.52 45.70 1.11
CA SER A 20 33.37 46.38 1.73
C SER A 20 32.44 47.11 0.76
N GLN A 21 32.88 47.43 -0.46
CA GLN A 21 32.06 48.14 -1.45
C GLN A 21 31.07 47.24 -2.23
N ARG A 22 31.33 45.93 -2.30
CA ARG A 22 30.36 44.95 -2.85
C ARG A 22 29.25 44.57 -1.86
N ALA A 23 29.44 44.81 -0.57
CA ALA A 23 28.41 44.59 0.45
C ALA A 23 27.39 45.75 0.51
N ALA A 24 27.84 47.00 0.29
CA ALA A 24 26.97 48.18 0.29
C ALA A 24 26.08 48.28 -0.97
N ASP A 25 26.58 47.88 -2.14
CA ASP A 25 25.77 47.83 -3.38
C ASP A 25 24.83 46.61 -3.44
N GLY A 26 25.12 45.54 -2.68
CA GLY A 26 24.22 44.40 -2.50
C GLY A 26 23.03 44.70 -1.59
N MET A 27 23.23 45.48 -0.52
CA MET A 27 22.16 45.85 0.42
C MET A 27 21.20 46.90 -0.16
N LYS A 28 21.63 47.78 -1.06
CA LYS A 28 20.71 48.69 -1.79
C LYS A 28 19.84 47.97 -2.82
N LYS A 29 20.26 46.79 -3.30
CA LYS A 29 19.46 45.95 -4.21
C LYS A 29 18.48 45.00 -3.50
N LEU A 30 18.60 44.85 -2.19
CA LEU A 30 17.67 44.09 -1.33
C LEU A 30 16.56 44.95 -0.71
N MET A 31 16.64 46.28 -0.82
CA MET A 31 15.61 47.22 -0.36
C MET A 31 14.72 47.80 -1.48
N GLN A 32 14.83 47.29 -2.71
CA GLN A 32 14.02 47.73 -3.87
C GLN A 32 13.27 46.58 -4.57
N VAL A 33 12.94 45.51 -3.85
CA VAL A 33 11.86 44.61 -4.28
C VAL A 33 10.56 45.19 -3.74
N PRO A 34 9.57 45.52 -4.59
CA PRO A 34 8.30 46.00 -4.09
C PRO A 34 7.67 44.86 -3.29
N PHE A 35 7.53 45.08 -1.98
CA PHE A 35 6.64 44.29 -1.14
C PHE A 35 5.22 44.61 -1.65
N SER A 36 4.79 43.87 -2.67
CA SER A 36 3.39 43.71 -3.02
C SER A 36 2.75 42.97 -1.84
N LEU A 37 2.48 43.68 -0.75
CA LEU A 37 1.28 43.42 0.02
C LEU A 37 0.16 43.52 -1.01
N ALA A 38 -0.29 42.36 -1.47
CA ALA A 38 -1.46 42.28 -2.33
C ALA A 38 -2.50 43.18 -1.69
N THR A 39 -2.88 44.23 -2.39
CA THR A 39 -4.04 45.05 -2.07
C THR A 39 -5.23 44.11 -2.11
N MET A 40 -5.50 43.49 -0.96
CA MET A 40 -6.69 42.68 -0.77
C MET A 40 -7.84 43.63 -1.02
N GLU A 41 -8.62 43.37 -2.08
CA GLU A 41 -9.74 44.24 -2.43
C GLU A 41 -10.57 44.46 -1.17
N ARG A 42 -11.00 45.71 -0.94
CA ARG A 42 -11.74 46.13 0.28
C ARG A 42 -12.92 45.22 0.65
N LYS A 43 -13.42 44.45 -0.31
CA LYS A 43 -14.50 43.46 -0.21
C LYS A 43 -14.12 42.19 0.57
N TRP A 44 -12.84 41.84 0.68
CA TRP A 44 -12.37 40.64 1.38
C TRP A 44 -11.88 40.91 2.81
N LEU A 45 -11.68 42.17 3.19
CA LEU A 45 -11.29 42.56 4.54
C LEU A 45 -12.39 42.30 5.58
N SER A 46 -13.65 42.53 5.22
CA SER A 46 -14.80 42.27 6.10
C SER A 46 -15.01 40.78 6.44
N PRO A 47 -15.01 39.82 5.49
CA PRO A 47 -15.17 38.41 5.83
C PRO A 47 -13.98 37.85 6.63
N LEU A 48 -12.76 38.35 6.40
CA LEU A 48 -11.57 37.93 7.15
C LEU A 48 -11.60 38.44 8.60
N LEU A 49 -12.04 39.68 8.82
CA LEU A 49 -12.26 40.22 10.16
C LEU A 49 -13.40 39.50 10.88
N ALA A 50 -14.47 39.14 10.17
CA ALA A 50 -15.56 38.36 10.75
C ALA A 50 -15.08 36.95 11.17
N SER A 51 -14.30 36.25 10.33
CA SER A 51 -13.82 34.91 10.65
C SER A 51 -12.84 34.88 11.83
N THR A 52 -11.98 35.90 11.94
CA THR A 52 -11.06 36.05 13.07
C THR A 52 -11.81 36.38 14.37
N MET A 53 -12.81 37.25 14.33
CA MET A 53 -13.67 37.54 15.49
C MET A 53 -14.46 36.31 15.95
N ILE A 54 -14.98 35.49 15.03
CA ILE A 54 -15.68 34.25 15.36
C ILE A 54 -14.72 33.24 16.00
N SER A 55 -13.49 33.08 15.48
CA SER A 55 -12.48 32.20 16.10
C SER A 55 -12.11 32.64 17.53
N ILE A 56 -11.94 33.94 17.76
CA ILE A 56 -11.64 34.48 19.09
C ILE A 56 -12.82 34.25 20.05
N LEU A 57 -14.06 34.43 19.58
CA LEU A 57 -15.26 34.16 20.39
C LEU A 57 -15.38 32.67 20.77
N LEU A 58 -15.10 31.76 19.84
CA LEU A 58 -15.12 30.31 20.11
C LEU A 58 -14.02 29.91 21.12
N LEU A 59 -12.84 30.51 21.05
CA LEU A 59 -11.77 30.31 22.04
C LEU A 59 -12.14 30.86 23.43
N LEU A 60 -12.82 32.01 23.49
CA LEU A 60 -13.32 32.56 24.75
C LEU A 60 -14.43 31.69 25.37
N LEU A 61 -15.34 31.15 24.55
CA LEU A 61 -16.38 30.22 25.02
C LEU A 61 -15.79 28.89 25.51
N ALA A 62 -14.74 28.39 24.85
CA ALA A 62 -14.04 27.17 25.29
C ALA A 62 -13.32 27.36 26.64
N THR A 63 -12.77 28.56 26.90
CA THR A 63 -12.10 28.88 28.16
C THR A 63 -13.07 29.19 29.30
N LEU A 64 -14.27 29.69 29.01
CA LEU A 64 -15.34 29.92 30.00
C LEU A 64 -16.06 28.62 30.43
N ASN A 65 -16.13 27.60 29.56
CA ASN A 65 -16.72 26.29 29.87
C ASN A 65 -15.82 25.37 30.73
N LEU A 66 -14.58 25.79 31.05
CA LEU A 66 -13.70 25.06 31.96
C LEU A 66 -13.90 25.42 33.45
N GLY A 67 -14.86 26.32 33.76
CA GLY A 67 -15.10 26.85 35.10
C GLY A 67 -16.30 26.27 35.87
N TYR A 68 -17.05 25.32 35.32
CA TYR A 68 -18.26 24.78 35.97
C TYR A 68 -18.16 23.26 36.20
N ARG A 69 -17.34 22.87 37.18
CA ARG A 69 -17.37 21.51 37.76
C ARG A 69 -17.83 21.61 39.22
N GLY A 70 -19.13 21.77 39.39
CA GLY A 70 -19.78 21.78 40.71
C GLY A 70 -19.59 20.45 41.43
N HIS A 71 -18.91 20.49 42.58
CA HIS A 71 -18.90 19.43 43.58
C HIS A 71 -20.21 19.47 44.36
N HIS A 72 -20.95 18.35 44.41
CA HIS A 72 -21.96 18.10 45.43
C HIS A 72 -21.72 16.74 46.08
N PRO A 73 -21.63 16.65 47.42
CA PRO A 73 -21.54 15.38 48.12
C PRO A 73 -22.96 14.88 48.44
N SER A 74 -23.26 13.64 48.09
CA SER A 74 -24.49 12.97 48.52
C SER A 74 -24.13 11.72 49.33
N ILE A 75 -24.28 11.87 50.65
CA ILE A 75 -24.41 10.78 51.62
C ILE A 75 -25.73 10.06 51.32
N GLY A 76 -25.67 8.75 51.10
CA GLY A 76 -26.83 7.90 50.82
C GLY A 76 -26.56 6.48 51.34
N THR A 77 -27.32 6.12 52.36
CA THR A 77 -27.27 4.90 53.16
C THR A 77 -27.42 3.59 52.37
N ASN A 78 -26.60 2.60 52.72
CA ASN A 78 -26.77 1.20 52.34
C ASN A 78 -28.14 0.66 52.78
N ARG A 79 -28.95 0.20 51.82
CA ARG A 79 -29.94 -0.85 52.01
C ARG A 79 -29.80 -1.85 50.87
N MET A 80 -29.34 -3.06 51.22
CA MET A 80 -29.32 -4.22 50.34
C MET A 80 -30.76 -4.70 50.12
N ASP A 81 -31.15 -4.81 48.85
CA ASP A 81 -32.40 -5.44 48.42
C ASP A 81 -32.04 -6.71 47.62
N PRO A 82 -32.36 -7.93 48.09
CA PRO A 82 -31.92 -9.16 47.46
C PRO A 82 -32.91 -9.61 46.39
N SER A 83 -32.89 -8.96 45.23
CA SER A 83 -33.66 -9.41 44.06
C SER A 83 -33.04 -8.96 42.73
N ARG A 84 -31.75 -9.21 42.54
CA ARG A 84 -31.09 -9.03 41.23
C ARG A 84 -29.98 -10.06 41.02
N ALA A 85 -30.36 -11.34 41.01
CA ALA A 85 -29.47 -12.46 40.71
C ALA A 85 -29.87 -13.13 39.39
N GLN A 86 -30.10 -12.35 38.32
CA GLN A 86 -30.37 -12.89 36.98
C GLN A 86 -29.73 -12.14 35.79
N ASN A 87 -28.89 -11.11 36.01
CA ASN A 87 -28.25 -10.35 34.91
C ASN A 87 -26.72 -10.39 34.90
N VAL A 88 -26.10 -11.43 35.47
CA VAL A 88 -24.63 -11.53 35.56
C VAL A 88 -24.01 -12.20 34.33
N GLN A 89 -24.80 -12.77 33.40
CA GLN A 89 -24.26 -13.46 32.21
C GLN A 89 -24.23 -12.62 30.93
N GLU A 90 -25.04 -11.56 30.79
CA GLU A 90 -25.07 -10.71 29.58
C GLU A 90 -24.02 -9.58 29.59
N ILE A 91 -23.49 -9.19 30.75
CA ILE A 91 -22.55 -8.05 30.85
C ILE A 91 -21.10 -8.47 30.55
N THR A 92 -20.80 -9.76 30.53
CA THR A 92 -19.43 -10.28 30.30
C THR A 92 -18.97 -10.28 28.85
N GLU A 93 -19.88 -10.29 27.86
CA GLU A 93 -19.50 -10.33 26.44
C GLU A 93 -19.18 -8.93 25.86
N GLU A 94 -19.92 -7.89 26.28
CA GLU A 94 -19.65 -6.51 25.85
C GLU A 94 -18.34 -5.96 26.43
N GLU A 95 -17.99 -6.28 27.69
CA GLU A 95 -16.71 -5.88 28.30
C GLU A 95 -15.52 -6.67 27.72
N GLN A 96 -15.72 -7.90 27.23
CA GLN A 96 -14.66 -8.66 26.54
C GLN A 96 -14.39 -8.15 25.12
N MET A 97 -15.40 -7.63 24.41
CA MET A 97 -15.20 -6.98 23.10
C MET A 97 -14.52 -5.61 23.19
N ALA A 98 -14.66 -4.89 24.31
CA ALA A 98 -14.05 -3.57 24.50
C ALA A 98 -12.51 -3.60 24.60
N GLY A 99 -11.88 -4.78 24.73
CA GLY A 99 -10.43 -4.95 24.85
C GLY A 99 -9.70 -5.42 23.58
N LEU A 100 -10.41 -5.81 22.52
CA LEU A 100 -9.77 -6.33 21.30
C LEU A 100 -9.46 -5.20 20.32
N PRO A 101 -8.27 -5.20 19.68
CA PRO A 101 -7.94 -4.20 18.67
C PRO A 101 -8.92 -4.30 17.49
N PRO A 102 -9.43 -3.17 16.97
CA PRO A 102 -10.38 -3.19 15.87
C PRO A 102 -9.72 -3.80 14.61
N PRO A 103 -10.46 -4.61 13.83
CA PRO A 103 -9.93 -5.20 12.61
C PRO A 103 -9.39 -4.14 11.65
N PRO A 104 -8.21 -4.37 11.05
CA PRO A 104 -7.69 -3.45 10.06
C PRO A 104 -8.44 -3.58 8.75
N LYS A 105 -8.24 -2.61 7.86
CA LYS A 105 -8.82 -2.64 6.52
C LYS A 105 -7.74 -2.92 5.49
N LEU A 106 -7.97 -3.92 4.64
CA LEU A 106 -7.04 -4.32 3.59
C LEU A 106 -7.50 -3.76 2.23
N ALA A 107 -6.56 -3.30 1.41
CA ALA A 107 -6.80 -2.81 0.07
C ALA A 107 -6.11 -3.72 -0.96
N TYR A 108 -6.91 -4.49 -1.69
CA TYR A 108 -6.42 -5.44 -2.69
C TYR A 108 -6.40 -4.81 -4.07
N LEU A 109 -5.26 -4.93 -4.77
CA LEU A 109 -5.20 -4.83 -6.22
C LEU A 109 -5.13 -6.23 -6.81
N ILE A 110 -6.19 -6.64 -7.52
CA ILE A 110 -6.23 -7.93 -8.22
C ILE A 110 -6.08 -7.66 -9.72
N SER A 111 -5.00 -8.15 -10.31
CA SER A 111 -4.65 -7.92 -11.71
C SER A 111 -4.75 -9.19 -12.56
N GLY A 112 -5.23 -9.07 -13.80
CA GLY A 112 -5.29 -10.15 -14.76
C GLY A 112 -5.06 -9.69 -16.19
N THR A 113 -4.94 -10.65 -17.09
CA THR A 113 -4.79 -10.42 -18.53
C THR A 113 -5.86 -11.19 -19.31
N LYS A 114 -5.68 -11.35 -20.62
CA LYS A 114 -6.59 -12.08 -21.50
C LYS A 114 -6.95 -13.46 -20.95
N GLY A 115 -8.25 -13.70 -20.79
CA GLY A 115 -8.82 -14.97 -20.34
C GLY A 115 -8.85 -15.17 -18.82
N ASP A 116 -8.43 -14.18 -18.03
CA ASP A 116 -8.43 -14.24 -16.57
C ASP A 116 -9.72 -13.74 -15.92
N GLY A 117 -10.69 -13.19 -16.65
CA GLY A 117 -11.88 -12.55 -16.08
C GLY A 117 -12.61 -13.43 -15.05
N PHE A 118 -12.91 -14.69 -15.39
CA PHE A 118 -13.55 -15.63 -14.46
C PHE A 118 -12.65 -16.02 -13.28
N ARG A 119 -11.33 -16.09 -13.48
CA ARG A 119 -10.39 -16.41 -12.41
C ARG A 119 -10.32 -15.27 -11.40
N MET A 120 -10.31 -14.03 -11.89
CA MET A 120 -10.40 -12.85 -11.03
C MET A 120 -11.70 -12.81 -10.24
N GLN A 121 -12.84 -13.19 -10.84
CA GLN A 121 -14.12 -13.32 -10.12
C GLN A 121 -14.01 -14.35 -9.00
N ARG A 122 -13.48 -15.54 -9.29
CA ARG A 122 -13.28 -16.60 -8.29
C ARG A 122 -12.36 -16.14 -7.15
N THR A 123 -11.21 -15.54 -7.47
CA THR A 123 -10.26 -15.02 -6.48
C THR A 123 -10.90 -13.92 -5.63
N LEU A 124 -11.65 -12.99 -6.24
CA LEU A 124 -12.38 -11.96 -5.51
C LEU A 124 -13.40 -12.57 -4.54
N GLN A 125 -14.21 -13.53 -4.99
CA GLN A 125 -15.19 -14.21 -4.12
C GLN A 125 -14.52 -14.93 -2.95
N ALA A 126 -13.36 -15.55 -3.17
CA ALA A 126 -12.61 -16.22 -2.12
C ALA A 126 -11.97 -15.26 -1.10
N LEU A 127 -11.64 -14.04 -1.53
CA LEU A 127 -11.01 -12.98 -0.72
C LEU A 127 -11.98 -11.97 -0.14
N TYR A 128 -13.28 -12.05 -0.44
CA TYR A 128 -14.20 -10.97 -0.15
C TYR A 128 -14.53 -10.88 1.34
N HIS A 129 -14.47 -9.66 1.86
CA HIS A 129 -14.94 -9.27 3.17
C HIS A 129 -15.43 -7.81 3.08
N PRO A 130 -16.62 -7.46 3.59
CA PRO A 130 -17.22 -6.13 3.43
C PRO A 130 -16.45 -5.00 4.13
N HIS A 131 -15.51 -5.32 5.04
CA HIS A 131 -14.62 -4.36 5.69
C HIS A 131 -13.46 -3.88 4.79
N ASN A 132 -13.09 -4.66 3.78
CA ASN A 132 -11.92 -4.43 2.93
C ASN A 132 -12.27 -3.69 1.63
N TYR A 133 -11.25 -3.30 0.86
CA TYR A 133 -11.40 -2.66 -0.46
C TYR A 133 -10.74 -3.47 -1.56
N TYR A 134 -11.36 -3.48 -2.74
CA TYR A 134 -10.90 -4.29 -3.87
C TYR A 134 -10.86 -3.44 -5.15
N LEU A 135 -9.73 -3.45 -5.84
CA LEU A 135 -9.57 -2.86 -7.16
C LEU A 135 -9.18 -3.95 -8.16
N LEU A 136 -10.05 -4.18 -9.13
CA LEU A 136 -9.82 -5.12 -10.22
C LEU A 136 -9.23 -4.41 -11.44
N HIS A 137 -8.15 -4.95 -11.99
CA HIS A 137 -7.51 -4.48 -13.21
C HIS A 137 -7.34 -5.62 -14.20
N LEU A 138 -8.05 -5.57 -15.33
CA LEU A 138 -7.77 -6.38 -16.51
C LEU A 138 -7.00 -5.52 -17.52
N ASP A 139 -5.84 -6.01 -17.96
CA ASP A 139 -4.97 -5.27 -18.88
C ASP A 139 -5.53 -5.14 -20.31
N LEU A 140 -4.82 -4.41 -21.17
CA LEU A 140 -5.24 -4.18 -22.56
C LEU A 140 -5.09 -5.39 -23.50
N GLU A 141 -4.49 -6.50 -23.06
CA GLU A 141 -4.58 -7.75 -23.84
C GLU A 141 -5.94 -8.43 -23.68
N ALA A 142 -6.62 -8.20 -22.56
CA ALA A 142 -7.98 -8.68 -22.39
C ALA A 142 -8.94 -7.93 -23.35
N PRO A 143 -9.75 -8.67 -24.14
CA PRO A 143 -10.74 -8.07 -25.02
C PRO A 143 -11.65 -7.10 -24.26
N GLU A 144 -12.09 -6.04 -24.94
CA GLU A 144 -13.01 -5.06 -24.34
C GLU A 144 -14.26 -5.71 -23.76
N LYS A 145 -14.82 -6.72 -24.46
CA LYS A 145 -15.94 -7.51 -23.96
C LYS A 145 -15.64 -8.17 -22.61
N GLU A 146 -14.47 -8.80 -22.45
CA GLU A 146 -14.09 -9.44 -21.18
C GLU A 146 -13.98 -8.42 -20.05
N ARG A 147 -13.40 -7.25 -20.32
CA ARG A 147 -13.32 -6.14 -19.35
C ARG A 147 -14.70 -5.60 -18.97
N MET A 148 -15.60 -5.47 -19.96
CA MET A 148 -16.99 -5.07 -19.72
C MET A 148 -17.75 -6.12 -18.92
N ASP A 149 -17.61 -7.40 -19.24
CA ASP A 149 -18.26 -8.50 -18.52
C ASP A 149 -17.84 -8.51 -17.04
N LEU A 150 -16.56 -8.28 -16.74
CA LEU A 150 -16.08 -8.14 -15.36
C LEU A 150 -16.70 -6.93 -14.64
N ALA A 151 -16.80 -5.78 -15.32
CA ALA A 151 -17.44 -4.59 -14.76
C ALA A 151 -18.94 -4.79 -14.52
N VAL A 152 -19.64 -5.47 -15.44
CA VAL A 152 -21.06 -5.82 -15.31
C VAL A 152 -21.27 -6.76 -14.13
N TYR A 153 -20.42 -7.79 -13.98
CA TYR A 153 -20.46 -8.70 -12.82
C TYR A 153 -20.34 -7.91 -11.51
N VAL A 154 -19.29 -7.10 -11.35
CA VAL A 154 -19.09 -6.31 -10.12
C VAL A 154 -20.27 -5.37 -9.87
N LYS A 155 -20.81 -4.76 -10.93
CA LYS A 155 -21.95 -3.85 -10.81
C LYS A 155 -23.22 -4.53 -10.35
N HIS A 156 -23.46 -5.81 -10.70
CA HIS A 156 -24.75 -6.47 -10.44
C HIS A 156 -24.71 -7.50 -9.31
N GLU A 157 -23.55 -7.82 -8.76
CA GLU A 157 -23.42 -8.67 -7.58
C GLU A 157 -23.98 -7.94 -6.33
N PRO A 158 -25.10 -8.41 -5.73
CA PRO A 158 -25.77 -7.69 -4.65
C PRO A 158 -24.87 -7.41 -3.44
N VAL A 159 -24.01 -8.37 -3.10
CA VAL A 159 -23.08 -8.24 -1.96
C VAL A 159 -22.10 -7.08 -2.15
N PHE A 160 -21.64 -6.84 -3.39
CA PHE A 160 -20.73 -5.74 -3.70
C PHE A 160 -21.46 -4.41 -3.81
N GLN A 161 -22.70 -4.40 -4.31
CA GLN A 161 -23.53 -3.20 -4.36
C GLN A 161 -23.81 -2.66 -2.96
N GLU A 162 -24.16 -3.54 -2.03
CA GLU A 162 -24.50 -3.18 -0.66
C GLU A 162 -23.29 -2.60 0.10
N ALA A 163 -22.09 -3.17 -0.10
CA ALA A 163 -20.88 -2.70 0.57
C ALA A 163 -20.20 -1.52 -0.14
N GLY A 164 -20.32 -1.40 -1.47
CA GLY A 164 -19.73 -0.32 -2.25
C GLY A 164 -18.20 -0.29 -2.26
N ASN A 165 -17.55 -1.43 -2.01
CA ASN A 165 -16.12 -1.56 -1.75
C ASN A 165 -15.32 -2.28 -2.85
N VAL A 166 -15.95 -2.64 -3.96
CA VAL A 166 -15.30 -3.27 -5.14
C VAL A 166 -15.32 -2.32 -6.32
N PHE A 167 -14.15 -2.09 -6.93
CA PHE A 167 -13.94 -1.18 -8.05
C PHE A 167 -13.31 -1.91 -9.23
N VAL A 168 -13.59 -1.45 -10.44
CA VAL A 168 -12.95 -1.94 -11.67
C VAL A 168 -12.26 -0.78 -12.39
N VAL A 169 -11.01 -0.97 -12.81
CA VAL A 169 -10.29 0.04 -13.60
C VAL A 169 -10.91 0.13 -15.00
N GLY A 170 -11.60 1.24 -15.29
CA GLY A 170 -12.25 1.44 -16.59
C GLY A 170 -11.28 1.62 -17.75
N LYS A 171 -10.26 2.47 -17.58
CA LYS A 171 -9.19 2.66 -18.57
C LYS A 171 -8.04 1.72 -18.27
N ALA A 172 -8.08 0.54 -18.89
CA ALA A 172 -7.05 -0.48 -18.76
C ALA A 172 -5.67 0.04 -19.19
N ASN A 173 -4.63 -0.58 -18.62
CA ASN A 173 -3.23 -0.28 -18.91
C ASN A 173 -2.68 -1.44 -19.76
N LEU A 174 -1.72 -1.17 -20.64
CA LEU A 174 -0.95 -2.22 -21.29
C LEU A 174 0.15 -2.67 -20.31
N VAL A 175 0.33 -3.97 -20.13
CA VAL A 175 1.26 -4.52 -19.11
C VAL A 175 2.26 -5.46 -19.76
N THR A 176 3.54 -5.12 -19.67
CA THR A 176 4.68 -5.96 -20.04
C THR A 176 5.32 -6.51 -18.77
N TYR A 177 5.27 -7.82 -18.56
CA TYR A 177 5.73 -8.47 -17.30
C TYR A 177 7.17 -8.11 -16.92
N LYS A 178 8.09 -8.15 -17.90
CA LYS A 178 9.51 -7.82 -17.68
C LYS A 178 9.79 -6.31 -17.72
N GLY A 179 8.81 -5.51 -18.11
CA GLY A 179 8.96 -4.08 -18.37
C GLY A 179 8.50 -3.19 -17.21
N SER A 180 8.58 -1.88 -17.42
CA SER A 180 8.23 -0.86 -16.43
C SER A 180 6.73 -0.55 -16.39
N THR A 181 5.97 -0.92 -17.43
CA THR A 181 4.50 -0.78 -17.44
C THR A 181 3.81 -1.57 -16.34
N MET A 182 4.40 -2.69 -15.89
CA MET A 182 3.85 -3.46 -14.77
C MET A 182 3.92 -2.69 -13.45
N ILE A 183 5.08 -2.09 -13.11
CA ILE A 183 5.18 -1.28 -11.88
C ILE A 183 4.36 0.00 -11.97
N ALA A 184 4.33 0.64 -13.15
CA ALA A 184 3.47 1.81 -13.39
C ALA A 184 1.98 1.47 -13.16
N THR A 185 1.54 0.27 -13.58
CA THR A 185 0.18 -0.22 -13.36
C THR A 185 -0.11 -0.46 -11.89
N THR A 186 0.82 -1.07 -11.14
CA THR A 186 0.66 -1.27 -9.69
C THR A 186 0.54 0.06 -8.95
N LEU A 187 1.41 1.04 -9.28
CA LEU A 187 1.35 2.39 -8.69
C LEU A 187 0.04 3.13 -9.06
N HIS A 188 -0.44 2.97 -10.30
CA HIS A 188 -1.74 3.50 -10.71
C HIS A 188 -2.88 2.89 -9.89
N GLY A 189 -2.87 1.58 -9.65
CA GLY A 189 -3.84 0.90 -8.81
C GLY A 189 -3.82 1.41 -7.36
N ALA A 190 -2.62 1.51 -6.78
CA ALA A 190 -2.43 2.06 -5.43
C ALA A 190 -2.94 3.51 -5.31
N ALA A 191 -2.65 4.37 -6.31
CA ALA A 191 -3.16 5.74 -6.34
C ALA A 191 -4.69 5.82 -6.43
N ILE A 192 -5.33 4.92 -7.20
CA ILE A 192 -6.79 4.83 -7.23
C ILE A 192 -7.35 4.45 -5.86
N LEU A 193 -6.75 3.46 -5.19
CA LEU A 193 -7.18 3.02 -3.86
C LEU A 193 -7.01 4.11 -2.81
N LEU A 194 -5.90 4.86 -2.81
CA LEU A 194 -5.72 6.04 -1.95
C LEU A 194 -6.81 7.10 -2.16
N ARG A 195 -7.22 7.30 -3.42
CA ARG A 195 -8.26 8.27 -3.77
C ARG A 195 -9.67 7.80 -3.42
N LYS A 196 -9.95 6.51 -3.58
CA LYS A 196 -11.31 5.93 -3.43
C LYS A 196 -11.61 5.49 -2.00
N ALA A 197 -10.60 5.08 -1.23
CA ALA A 197 -10.74 4.57 0.12
C ALA A 197 -9.70 5.20 1.04
N LYS A 198 -10.15 5.84 2.12
CA LYS A 198 -9.31 6.73 2.94
C LYS A 198 -8.69 6.08 4.18
N ASP A 199 -9.16 4.91 4.56
CA ASP A 199 -8.97 4.34 5.90
C ASP A 199 -8.53 2.86 5.87
N TRP A 200 -7.94 2.42 4.75
CA TRP A 200 -7.24 1.14 4.71
C TRP A 200 -5.85 1.22 5.34
N ASP A 201 -5.35 0.11 5.87
CA ASP A 201 -4.09 0.03 6.61
C ASP A 201 -2.98 -0.61 5.78
N TRP A 202 -3.31 -1.62 4.97
CA TRP A 202 -2.35 -2.32 4.10
C TRP A 202 -2.83 -2.45 2.66
N PHE A 203 -1.91 -2.29 1.72
CA PHE A 203 -2.06 -2.58 0.30
C PHE A 203 -1.49 -3.96 -0.02
N ILE A 204 -2.24 -4.77 -0.75
CA ILE A 204 -1.87 -6.12 -1.17
C ILE A 204 -2.06 -6.24 -2.69
N ASN A 205 -1.02 -6.58 -3.43
CA ASN A 205 -1.17 -6.89 -4.85
C ASN A 205 -1.28 -8.41 -5.06
N LEU A 206 -2.17 -8.83 -5.96
CA LEU A 206 -2.39 -10.21 -6.36
C LEU A 206 -2.63 -10.27 -7.87
N SER A 207 -2.33 -11.40 -8.49
CA SER A 207 -2.78 -11.71 -9.85
C SER A 207 -3.94 -12.70 -9.86
N ALA A 208 -4.54 -12.88 -11.04
CA ALA A 208 -5.49 -13.95 -11.31
C ALA A 208 -4.92 -15.37 -11.12
N SER A 209 -3.61 -15.52 -10.91
CA SER A 209 -2.96 -16.80 -10.62
C SER A 209 -2.59 -17.01 -9.16
N ASP A 210 -2.96 -16.07 -8.29
CA ASP A 210 -2.84 -16.16 -6.84
C ASP A 210 -4.18 -16.62 -6.23
N TYR A 211 -4.12 -17.29 -5.08
CA TYR A 211 -5.31 -17.74 -4.36
C TYR A 211 -5.06 -17.75 -2.85
N PRO A 212 -6.06 -17.39 -2.02
CA PRO A 212 -5.93 -17.46 -0.56
C PRO A 212 -5.86 -18.90 -0.05
N LEU A 213 -5.12 -19.10 1.03
CA LEU A 213 -5.00 -20.35 1.78
C LEU A 213 -5.65 -20.28 3.18
N ILE A 214 -6.12 -19.10 3.57
CA ILE A 214 -6.85 -18.83 4.82
C ILE A 214 -8.04 -17.92 4.54
N THR A 215 -9.01 -17.87 5.45
CA THR A 215 -10.17 -16.98 5.32
C THR A 215 -9.78 -15.52 5.57
N GLN A 216 -10.65 -14.58 5.18
CA GLN A 216 -10.42 -13.18 5.50
C GLN A 216 -10.49 -12.90 7.00
N ASP A 217 -11.37 -13.58 7.73
CA ASP A 217 -11.44 -13.47 9.18
C ASP A 217 -10.15 -13.94 9.85
N ASP A 218 -9.54 -15.03 9.36
CA ASP A 218 -8.23 -15.48 9.82
C ASP A 218 -7.15 -14.40 9.63
N LEU A 219 -7.11 -13.83 8.42
CA LEU A 219 -6.12 -12.83 8.05
C LEU A 219 -6.30 -11.55 8.88
N LEU A 220 -7.53 -11.03 8.93
CA LEU A 220 -7.88 -9.82 9.66
C LEU A 220 -7.60 -9.99 11.15
N HIS A 221 -7.92 -11.15 11.73
CA HIS A 221 -7.68 -11.43 13.15
C HIS A 221 -6.21 -11.29 13.50
N VAL A 222 -5.32 -11.95 12.75
CA VAL A 222 -3.88 -11.87 13.02
C VAL A 222 -3.35 -10.45 12.77
N PHE A 223 -3.78 -9.79 11.69
CA PHE A 223 -3.35 -8.42 11.39
C PHE A 223 -3.81 -7.39 12.43
N SER A 224 -4.90 -7.63 13.17
CA SER A 224 -5.34 -6.75 14.28
C SER A 224 -4.29 -6.57 15.37
N TYR A 225 -3.38 -7.53 15.54
CA TYR A 225 -2.33 -7.49 16.55
C TYR A 225 -0.99 -6.97 16.03
N LEU A 226 -0.91 -6.59 14.75
CA LEU A 226 0.34 -6.15 14.12
C LEU A 226 0.46 -4.63 14.10
N PRO A 227 1.68 -4.08 14.27
CA PRO A 227 1.95 -2.68 13.99
C PRO A 227 1.64 -2.37 12.52
N LYS A 228 0.79 -1.34 12.30
CA LYS A 228 0.26 -0.95 10.98
C LYS A 228 1.31 -0.40 10.02
N ASP A 229 2.49 -0.05 10.52
CA ASP A 229 3.62 0.44 9.76
C ASP A 229 4.47 -0.68 9.16
N LEU A 230 4.25 -1.95 9.51
CA LEU A 230 5.01 -3.07 8.95
C LEU A 230 4.75 -3.26 7.46
N ASN A 231 5.83 -3.58 6.74
CA ASN A 231 5.84 -3.88 5.31
C ASN A 231 6.40 -5.29 5.09
N PHE A 232 5.55 -6.22 4.65
CA PHE A 232 5.96 -7.59 4.30
C PHE A 232 6.44 -7.61 2.85
N ILE A 233 7.75 -7.71 2.70
CA ILE A 233 8.44 -7.65 1.42
C ILE A 233 9.68 -8.54 1.48
N GLU A 234 9.68 -9.66 0.75
CA GLU A 234 10.89 -10.46 0.60
C GLU A 234 11.94 -9.63 -0.14
N HIS A 235 13.14 -9.49 0.41
CA HIS A 235 14.18 -8.64 -0.15
C HIS A 235 15.60 -9.17 0.12
N THR A 236 16.48 -8.90 -0.84
CA THR A 236 17.92 -9.02 -0.70
C THR A 236 18.65 -7.89 -1.42
N SER A 237 19.77 -7.46 -0.85
CA SER A 237 20.74 -6.58 -1.50
C SER A 237 21.84 -7.33 -2.23
N ASP A 238 21.91 -8.66 -2.08
CA ASP A 238 22.80 -9.50 -2.86
C ASP A 238 22.18 -9.72 -4.25
N ILE A 239 22.59 -8.88 -5.19
CA ILE A 239 22.07 -8.90 -6.56
C ILE A 239 22.77 -9.95 -7.43
N GLY A 240 23.94 -10.47 -7.03
CA GLY A 240 24.67 -11.54 -7.74
C GLY A 240 24.62 -11.46 -9.27
N TRP A 241 24.18 -12.55 -9.91
CA TRP A 241 24.03 -12.64 -11.37
C TRP A 241 23.05 -11.63 -11.97
N LYS A 242 22.10 -11.10 -11.18
CA LYS A 242 21.12 -10.11 -11.66
C LYS A 242 21.80 -8.79 -12.01
N GLU A 243 22.98 -8.50 -11.46
CA GLU A 243 23.76 -7.32 -11.86
C GLU A 243 24.02 -7.32 -13.37
N GLU A 244 24.56 -8.42 -13.90
CA GLU A 244 24.89 -8.55 -15.32
C GLU A 244 23.64 -8.70 -16.19
N GLN A 245 22.59 -9.36 -15.70
CA GLN A 245 21.42 -9.71 -16.52
C GLN A 245 20.27 -8.71 -16.46
N ARG A 246 20.17 -7.90 -15.40
CA ARG A 246 19.01 -7.02 -15.16
C ARG A 246 19.39 -5.57 -14.84
N VAL A 247 20.50 -5.35 -14.14
CA VAL A 247 20.92 -4.01 -13.70
C VAL A 247 21.66 -3.26 -14.81
N LYS A 248 22.76 -3.86 -15.31
CA LYS A 248 23.63 -3.26 -16.33
C LYS A 248 22.97 -3.16 -17.71
N PRO A 249 22.16 -4.13 -18.18
CA PRO A 249 21.43 -3.98 -19.42
C PRO A 249 20.39 -2.85 -19.33
N ILE A 250 20.18 -2.17 -20.46
CA ILE A 250 19.15 -1.13 -20.59
C ILE A 250 18.05 -1.71 -21.48
N ILE A 251 16.81 -1.64 -21.00
CA ILE A 251 15.64 -2.07 -21.77
C ILE A 251 14.70 -0.91 -22.05
N ILE A 252 13.97 -0.99 -23.15
CA ILE A 252 12.83 -0.13 -23.44
C ILE A 252 11.59 -1.02 -23.38
N ASP A 253 10.59 -0.60 -22.62
CA ASP A 253 9.26 -1.22 -22.63
C ASP A 253 8.40 -0.55 -23.71
N PRO A 254 8.11 -1.22 -24.84
CA PRO A 254 7.32 -0.62 -25.92
C PRO A 254 5.89 -0.28 -25.49
N GLY A 255 5.39 -0.92 -24.43
CA GLY A 255 4.07 -0.63 -23.88
C GLY A 255 3.92 0.79 -23.32
N LEU A 256 5.01 1.55 -23.18
CA LEU A 256 4.98 2.96 -22.82
C LEU A 256 4.51 3.88 -23.95
N TYR A 257 4.66 3.47 -25.21
CA TYR A 257 4.33 4.31 -26.39
C TYR A 257 3.57 3.56 -27.50
N GLN A 258 3.39 2.25 -27.39
CA GLN A 258 2.61 1.43 -28.32
C GLN A 258 1.32 0.91 -27.67
N LYS A 259 0.30 0.67 -28.49
CA LYS A 259 -0.97 0.07 -28.05
C LYS A 259 -0.99 -1.45 -28.13
N THR A 260 -0.07 -2.04 -28.89
CA THR A 260 0.06 -3.48 -29.06
C THR A 260 1.15 -4.00 -28.13
N LYS A 261 0.87 -5.09 -27.40
CA LYS A 261 1.87 -5.69 -26.52
C LYS A 261 2.98 -6.34 -27.35
N THR A 262 4.23 -6.08 -26.98
CA THR A 262 5.40 -6.81 -27.44
C THR A 262 6.30 -7.11 -26.23
N ASP A 263 7.31 -7.95 -26.41
CA ASP A 263 8.35 -8.09 -25.39
C ASP A 263 9.20 -6.81 -25.31
N ILE A 264 9.99 -6.69 -24.24
CA ILE A 264 10.92 -5.58 -24.03
C ILE A 264 12.00 -5.56 -25.13
N TYR A 265 12.47 -4.36 -25.46
CA TYR A 265 13.60 -4.18 -26.39
C TYR A 265 14.90 -4.00 -25.62
N TRP A 266 15.91 -4.77 -26.02
CA TRP A 266 17.24 -4.71 -25.45
C TRP A 266 18.09 -3.68 -26.18
N MET A 267 18.68 -2.75 -25.44
CA MET A 267 19.67 -1.82 -26.00
C MET A 267 21.05 -2.49 -26.04
N THR A 268 21.87 -2.09 -27.01
CA THR A 268 23.25 -2.60 -27.11
C THR A 268 24.16 -1.99 -26.05
N GLN A 269 23.85 -0.77 -25.59
CA GLN A 269 24.57 -0.08 -24.53
C GLN A 269 24.19 -0.64 -23.15
N ARG A 270 25.16 -0.61 -22.25
CA ARG A 270 25.01 -0.98 -20.83
C ARG A 270 25.29 0.23 -19.95
N ARG A 271 24.78 0.22 -18.73
CA ARG A 271 25.02 1.25 -17.70
C ARG A 271 25.83 0.69 -16.53
N ALA A 272 26.45 1.59 -15.77
CA ALA A 272 27.01 1.25 -14.46
C ALA A 272 25.89 1.06 -13.42
N VAL A 273 26.20 0.34 -12.34
CA VAL A 273 25.34 0.24 -11.16
C VAL A 273 25.24 1.63 -10.50
N PRO A 274 24.04 2.09 -10.07
CA PRO A 274 23.88 3.39 -9.44
C PRO A 274 24.66 3.47 -8.13
N SER A 275 25.35 4.59 -7.91
CA SER A 275 26.05 4.90 -6.66
C SER A 275 25.22 5.75 -5.69
N ALA A 276 24.13 6.35 -6.16
CA ALA A 276 23.29 7.25 -5.37
C ALA A 276 22.34 6.52 -4.39
N PHE A 277 22.08 5.24 -4.61
CA PHE A 277 21.25 4.39 -3.76
C PHE A 277 21.64 2.93 -3.97
N ARG A 278 21.39 2.09 -2.97
CA ARG A 278 21.65 0.65 -3.04
C ARG A 278 20.47 -0.06 -3.68
N LEU A 279 20.74 -0.96 -4.63
CA LEU A 279 19.69 -1.77 -5.25
C LEU A 279 19.28 -2.92 -4.33
N PHE A 280 17.97 -3.13 -4.24
CA PHE A 280 17.38 -4.30 -3.62
C PHE A 280 16.49 -5.01 -4.64
N THR A 281 16.38 -6.33 -4.48
CA THR A 281 15.53 -7.18 -5.31
C THR A 281 14.82 -8.20 -4.45
N GLY A 282 13.66 -8.68 -4.91
CA GLY A 282 12.91 -9.73 -4.23
C GLY A 282 11.64 -10.09 -4.97
N SER A 283 10.64 -10.56 -4.24
CA SER A 283 9.33 -10.93 -4.78
C SER A 283 8.57 -9.73 -5.36
N ALA A 284 7.86 -9.94 -6.46
CA ALA A 284 6.95 -8.91 -7.00
C ALA A 284 5.65 -8.78 -6.18
N TRP A 285 5.42 -9.67 -5.22
CA TRP A 285 4.24 -9.70 -4.36
C TRP A 285 4.59 -9.11 -3.00
N VAL A 286 3.76 -8.19 -2.53
CA VAL A 286 4.06 -7.38 -1.37
C VAL A 286 2.80 -7.11 -0.57
N VAL A 287 2.97 -6.96 0.75
CA VAL A 287 1.97 -6.35 1.63
C VAL A 287 2.58 -5.10 2.24
N LEU A 288 2.13 -3.94 1.78
CA LEU A 288 2.74 -2.64 2.09
C LEU A 288 1.81 -1.81 2.96
N SER A 289 2.36 -1.21 4.01
CA SER A 289 1.66 -0.23 4.83
C SER A 289 1.15 0.94 3.98
N ARG A 290 0.01 1.50 4.39
CA ARG A 290 -0.55 2.69 3.74
C ARG A 290 0.41 3.86 3.72
N SER A 291 1.12 4.13 4.82
CA SER A 291 2.08 5.22 4.93
C SER A 291 3.18 5.10 3.87
N PHE A 292 3.70 3.89 3.64
CA PHE A 292 4.68 3.66 2.59
C PHE A 292 4.09 3.83 1.18
N ILE A 293 2.86 3.38 0.94
CA ILE A 293 2.20 3.62 -0.34
C ILE A 293 1.99 5.12 -0.58
N GLU A 294 1.54 5.87 0.43
CA GLU A 294 1.43 7.33 0.36
C GLU A 294 2.78 7.98 0.03
N TYR A 295 3.87 7.52 0.63
CA TYR A 295 5.22 7.96 0.29
C TYR A 295 5.57 7.71 -1.18
N THR A 296 5.29 6.51 -1.70
CA THR A 296 5.63 6.18 -3.09
C THR A 296 4.80 6.98 -4.12
N ILE A 297 3.56 7.32 -3.79
CA ILE A 297 2.65 8.05 -4.69
C ILE A 297 2.84 9.57 -4.58
N MET A 298 2.88 10.11 -3.36
CA MET A 298 3.03 11.55 -3.13
C MET A 298 4.48 12.00 -3.27
N GLY A 299 5.44 11.14 -2.90
CA GLY A 299 6.88 11.40 -2.99
C GLY A 299 7.27 12.72 -2.33
N TRP A 300 7.07 12.88 -1.02
CA TRP A 300 7.53 14.10 -0.35
C TRP A 300 9.06 14.26 -0.39
N GLU A 301 9.79 13.17 -0.61
CA GLU A 301 11.19 13.17 -1.02
C GLU A 301 11.36 12.78 -2.49
N ASN A 302 12.55 13.05 -3.05
CA ASN A 302 12.81 12.75 -4.46
C ASN A 302 13.09 11.25 -4.72
N LEU A 303 13.43 10.48 -3.69
CA LEU A 303 13.87 9.08 -3.81
C LEU A 303 12.86 8.21 -4.61
N PRO A 304 11.54 8.17 -4.30
CA PRO A 304 10.58 7.39 -5.09
C PRO A 304 10.58 7.75 -6.57
N ARG A 305 10.69 9.05 -6.92
CA ARG A 305 10.73 9.50 -8.32
C ARG A 305 12.02 9.12 -9.02
N THR A 306 13.16 9.34 -8.36
CA THR A 306 14.49 8.97 -8.90
C THR A 306 14.57 7.46 -9.16
N VAL A 307 14.12 6.65 -8.21
CA VAL A 307 14.10 5.19 -8.35
C VAL A 307 13.11 4.79 -9.45
N LEU A 308 11.91 5.38 -9.53
CA LEU A 308 10.95 5.07 -10.59
C LEU A 308 11.53 5.35 -11.99
N MET A 309 12.20 6.49 -12.17
CA MET A 309 12.87 6.83 -13.41
C MET A 309 13.99 5.83 -13.75
N TYR A 310 14.78 5.40 -12.76
CA TYR A 310 15.82 4.40 -12.97
C TYR A 310 15.24 3.04 -13.38
N TYR A 311 14.13 2.64 -12.75
CA TYR A 311 13.43 1.40 -13.03
C TYR A 311 12.63 1.44 -14.34
N ALA A 312 12.43 2.61 -14.97
CA ALA A 312 11.80 2.69 -16.29
C ALA A 312 12.53 1.84 -17.37
N ASN A 313 13.85 1.65 -17.21
CA ASN A 313 14.71 0.87 -18.10
C ASN A 313 15.38 -0.33 -17.41
N PHE A 314 14.71 -0.93 -16.42
CA PHE A 314 15.21 -2.07 -15.64
C PHE A 314 14.38 -3.36 -15.91
N VAL A 315 15.05 -4.49 -16.08
CA VAL A 315 14.36 -5.78 -16.33
C VAL A 315 13.70 -6.31 -15.05
N SER A 316 12.42 -6.68 -15.14
CA SER A 316 11.62 -7.14 -13.99
C SER A 316 11.47 -6.06 -12.92
N SER A 317 11.10 -4.84 -13.35
CA SER A 317 11.00 -3.67 -12.46
C SER A 317 10.18 -3.84 -11.17
N PRO A 318 9.06 -4.58 -11.16
CA PRO A 318 8.30 -4.85 -9.93
C PRO A 318 9.10 -5.57 -8.83
N GLU A 319 10.07 -6.41 -9.22
CA GLU A 319 10.93 -7.18 -8.31
C GLU A 319 12.05 -6.33 -7.66
N GLY A 320 11.97 -5.00 -7.71
CA GLY A 320 13.03 -4.14 -7.16
C GLY A 320 12.62 -2.71 -6.80
N TYR A 321 11.60 -2.13 -7.44
CA TYR A 321 11.19 -0.74 -7.15
C TYR A 321 10.83 -0.52 -5.67
N PHE A 322 9.82 -1.24 -5.14
CA PHE A 322 9.39 -1.07 -3.76
C PHE A 322 10.51 -1.39 -2.77
N HIS A 323 11.22 -2.49 -2.99
CA HIS A 323 12.39 -2.91 -2.20
C HIS A 323 13.43 -1.80 -2.08
N THR A 324 13.82 -1.22 -3.21
CA THR A 324 14.85 -0.17 -3.27
C THR A 324 14.37 1.11 -2.60
N VAL A 325 13.13 1.55 -2.85
CA VAL A 325 12.58 2.76 -2.19
C VAL A 325 12.47 2.56 -0.68
N LEU A 326 11.93 1.43 -0.24
CA LEU A 326 11.70 1.10 1.17
C LEU A 326 13.03 1.01 1.94
N CYS A 327 14.02 0.28 1.40
CA CYS A 327 15.29 0.06 2.07
C CYS A 327 16.25 1.26 2.05
N ASN A 328 16.10 2.18 1.11
CA ASN A 328 16.88 3.42 1.08
C ASN A 328 16.18 4.60 1.76
N SER A 329 14.96 4.42 2.26
CA SER A 329 14.26 5.45 3.04
C SER A 329 14.56 5.32 4.53
N GLN A 330 15.01 6.40 5.16
CA GLN A 330 15.29 6.42 6.59
C GLN A 330 14.04 6.15 7.44
N GLU A 331 12.88 6.61 6.99
CA GLU A 331 11.59 6.43 7.65
C GLU A 331 11.13 4.97 7.62
N PHE A 332 11.29 4.28 6.48
CA PHE A 332 10.67 2.97 6.28
C PHE A 332 11.62 1.76 6.43
N ARG A 333 12.94 1.93 6.31
CA ARG A 333 13.91 0.80 6.29
C ARG A 333 13.83 -0.16 7.48
N ASN A 334 13.34 0.31 8.63
CA ASN A 334 13.22 -0.47 9.88
C ASN A 334 11.82 -1.08 10.08
N THR A 335 10.93 -0.96 9.09
CA THR A 335 9.57 -1.52 9.11
C THR A 335 9.45 -2.79 8.28
N THR A 336 10.56 -3.27 7.71
CA THR A 336 10.54 -4.41 6.78
C THR A 336 10.47 -5.73 7.52
N VAL A 337 9.52 -6.57 7.10
CA VAL A 337 9.46 -8.00 7.42
C VAL A 337 9.86 -8.75 6.14
N ASN A 338 11.00 -9.44 6.16
CA ASN A 338 11.59 -10.07 4.98
C ASN A 338 10.88 -11.38 4.61
N HIS A 339 9.64 -11.26 4.14
CA HIS A 339 8.75 -12.34 3.69
C HIS A 339 7.63 -11.73 2.84
N ASP A 340 7.21 -12.38 1.75
CA ASP A 340 6.18 -11.86 0.83
C ASP A 340 4.76 -12.38 1.13
N LEU A 341 4.63 -13.23 2.15
CA LEU A 341 3.39 -13.91 2.57
C LEU A 341 2.76 -14.81 1.49
N HIS A 342 3.59 -15.30 0.56
CA HIS A 342 3.17 -16.27 -0.45
C HIS A 342 3.89 -17.60 -0.28
N PHE A 343 3.15 -18.69 -0.43
CA PHE A 343 3.74 -19.98 -0.78
C PHE A 343 4.03 -20.02 -2.27
N ILE A 344 5.30 -20.20 -2.64
CA ILE A 344 5.75 -20.30 -4.03
C ILE A 344 6.68 -21.50 -4.17
N ALA A 345 6.32 -22.41 -5.07
CA ALA A 345 7.17 -23.55 -5.42
C ALA A 345 8.06 -23.23 -6.63
N TRP A 346 9.36 -23.50 -6.53
CA TRP A 346 10.35 -23.23 -7.58
C TRP A 346 11.07 -24.51 -8.01
N ASP A 347 11.47 -24.58 -9.28
CA ASP A 347 12.49 -25.52 -9.74
C ASP A 347 13.81 -25.30 -8.99
N THR A 348 14.68 -26.31 -8.94
CA THR A 348 16.07 -26.17 -8.47
C THR A 348 17.03 -26.47 -9.63
N PRO A 349 17.76 -25.46 -10.16
CA PRO A 349 17.71 -24.04 -9.81
C PRO A 349 16.41 -23.35 -10.29
N PRO A 350 16.01 -22.21 -9.69
CA PRO A 350 14.81 -21.49 -10.08
C PRO A 350 14.83 -21.03 -11.54
N LYS A 351 13.72 -21.25 -12.26
CA LYS A 351 13.50 -20.72 -13.61
C LYS A 351 12.80 -19.35 -13.57
N GLN A 352 12.50 -18.77 -14.74
CA GLN A 352 11.83 -17.46 -14.84
C GLN A 352 10.44 -17.43 -14.18
N HIS A 353 9.72 -18.56 -14.19
CA HIS A 353 8.38 -18.65 -13.62
C HIS A 353 8.33 -19.78 -12.59
N PRO A 354 7.58 -19.60 -11.48
CA PRO A 354 7.39 -20.65 -10.49
C PRO A 354 6.62 -21.83 -11.09
N LEU A 355 6.69 -22.97 -10.40
CA LEU A 355 5.93 -24.16 -10.74
C LEU A 355 4.42 -23.88 -10.62
N SER A 356 3.63 -24.54 -11.47
CA SER A 356 2.18 -24.55 -11.28
C SER A 356 1.81 -25.46 -10.13
N LEU A 357 1.12 -24.90 -9.14
CA LEU A 357 0.67 -25.61 -7.95
C LEU A 357 -0.54 -26.49 -8.31
N THR A 358 -0.46 -27.76 -7.92
CA THR A 358 -1.46 -28.80 -8.13
C THR A 358 -1.80 -29.45 -6.78
N VAL A 359 -2.72 -30.41 -6.76
CA VAL A 359 -3.11 -31.16 -5.56
C VAL A 359 -1.90 -31.76 -4.81
N LYS A 360 -0.81 -32.08 -5.51
CA LYS A 360 0.44 -32.59 -4.91
C LYS A 360 1.06 -31.64 -3.89
N PHE A 361 0.91 -30.33 -4.09
CA PHE A 361 1.45 -29.30 -3.20
C PHE A 361 0.51 -28.92 -2.06
N PHE A 362 -0.69 -29.51 -1.99
CA PHE A 362 -1.73 -29.09 -1.05
C PHE A 362 -1.27 -29.12 0.41
N LYS A 363 -0.57 -30.20 0.82
CA LYS A 363 -0.06 -30.33 2.18
C LYS A 363 1.02 -29.28 2.48
N ASP A 364 1.93 -29.03 1.54
CA ASP A 364 3.00 -28.04 1.70
C ASP A 364 2.44 -26.62 1.80
N MET A 365 1.45 -26.29 0.96
CA MET A 365 0.70 -25.03 1.02
C MET A 365 0.06 -24.84 2.39
N SER A 366 -0.73 -25.82 2.84
CA SER A 366 -1.44 -25.75 4.13
C SER A 366 -0.47 -25.59 5.31
N ASN A 367 0.64 -26.34 5.30
CA ASN A 367 1.65 -26.33 6.36
C ASN A 367 2.58 -25.10 6.35
N SER A 368 2.62 -24.34 5.25
CA SER A 368 3.51 -23.18 5.13
C SER A 368 3.18 -22.05 6.11
N GLY A 369 1.91 -21.97 6.54
CA GLY A 369 1.36 -20.84 7.28
C GLY A 369 1.13 -19.58 6.44
N ALA A 370 1.51 -19.57 5.16
CA ALA A 370 1.31 -18.40 4.29
C ALA A 370 -0.18 -18.20 3.97
N PRO A 371 -0.67 -16.94 3.96
CA PRO A 371 -2.06 -16.64 3.65
C PRO A 371 -2.39 -16.75 2.15
N PHE A 372 -1.40 -16.68 1.27
CA PHE A 372 -1.57 -16.76 -0.18
C PHE A 372 -0.64 -17.80 -0.81
N ALA A 373 -0.97 -18.28 -2.01
CA ALA A 373 -0.12 -19.17 -2.78
C ALA A 373 -0.15 -18.88 -4.27
N ARG A 374 0.95 -19.23 -4.97
CA ARG A 374 1.06 -19.10 -6.43
C ARG A 374 2.11 -20.01 -7.08
N LYS A 375 1.98 -20.34 -8.37
CA LYS A 375 0.89 -19.94 -9.28
C LYS A 375 -0.06 -21.11 -9.54
N PHE A 376 -1.34 -20.83 -9.66
CA PHE A 376 -2.34 -21.84 -10.05
C PHE A 376 -2.59 -21.79 -11.56
N ASN A 377 -2.82 -22.95 -12.16
CA ASN A 377 -3.39 -23.01 -13.50
C ASN A 377 -4.88 -22.69 -13.45
N LYS A 378 -5.45 -22.30 -14.60
CA LYS A 378 -6.89 -22.11 -14.73
C LYS A 378 -7.62 -23.43 -14.42
N ASP A 379 -8.62 -23.35 -13.55
CA ASP A 379 -9.50 -24.47 -13.18
C ASP A 379 -8.77 -25.72 -12.67
N ASP A 380 -7.57 -25.56 -12.07
CA ASP A 380 -6.86 -26.68 -11.46
C ASP A 380 -7.68 -27.26 -10.28
N PRO A 381 -7.85 -28.60 -10.17
CA PRO A 381 -8.63 -29.22 -9.11
C PRO A 381 -8.16 -28.86 -7.69
N VAL A 382 -6.91 -28.43 -7.52
CA VAL A 382 -6.43 -27.97 -6.21
C VAL A 382 -7.19 -26.75 -5.69
N LEU A 383 -7.71 -25.90 -6.57
CA LEU A 383 -8.49 -24.72 -6.18
C LEU A 383 -9.80 -25.14 -5.49
N ASP A 384 -10.46 -26.18 -6.01
CA ASP A 384 -11.68 -26.73 -5.39
C ASP A 384 -11.37 -27.39 -4.04
N LYS A 385 -10.21 -28.04 -3.93
CA LYS A 385 -9.73 -28.61 -2.67
C LYS A 385 -9.43 -27.53 -1.63
N ILE A 386 -8.81 -26.42 -2.02
CA ILE A 386 -8.57 -25.25 -1.15
C ILE A 386 -9.90 -24.65 -0.68
N ASP A 387 -10.83 -24.44 -1.61
CA ASP A 387 -12.16 -23.92 -1.28
C ASP A 387 -12.88 -24.79 -0.24
N ALA A 388 -12.88 -26.11 -0.44
CA ALA A 388 -13.57 -27.03 0.45
C ALA A 388 -12.89 -27.17 1.82
N GLU A 389 -11.56 -27.35 1.84
CA GLU A 389 -10.83 -27.77 3.05
C GLU A 389 -10.25 -26.60 3.86
N LEU A 390 -9.92 -25.47 3.22
CA LEU A 390 -9.26 -24.34 3.88
C LEU A 390 -10.16 -23.11 4.02
N LEU A 391 -11.01 -22.84 3.03
CA LEU A 391 -11.83 -21.62 2.98
C LEU A 391 -13.29 -21.86 3.33
N HIS A 392 -13.72 -23.13 3.42
CA HIS A 392 -15.12 -23.54 3.60
C HIS A 392 -16.07 -22.88 2.59
N ARG A 393 -15.55 -22.60 1.39
CA ARG A 393 -16.24 -21.86 0.34
C ARG A 393 -17.00 -22.83 -0.55
N LYS A 394 -18.29 -22.52 -0.78
CA LYS A 394 -19.08 -23.25 -1.78
C LYS A 394 -18.78 -22.76 -3.19
N LYS A 395 -19.00 -23.63 -4.18
CA LYS A 395 -18.81 -23.29 -5.59
C LYS A 395 -19.64 -22.05 -5.95
N HIS A 396 -19.01 -21.06 -6.59
CA HIS A 396 -19.60 -19.76 -6.97
C HIS A 396 -20.08 -18.87 -5.81
N GLY A 397 -19.81 -19.24 -4.54
CA GLY A 397 -20.13 -18.43 -3.36
C GLY A 397 -18.91 -17.73 -2.76
N PHE A 398 -19.15 -16.93 -1.73
CA PHE A 398 -18.13 -16.28 -0.92
C PHE A 398 -17.56 -17.21 0.15
N SER A 399 -16.30 -17.00 0.52
CA SER A 399 -15.74 -17.65 1.71
C SER A 399 -16.50 -17.14 2.94
N PRO A 400 -17.13 -18.00 3.75
CA PRO A 400 -17.88 -17.56 4.92
C PRO A 400 -16.97 -16.90 5.96
N GLY A 401 -17.49 -15.85 6.60
CA GLY A 401 -16.88 -15.14 7.72
C GLY A 401 -17.94 -14.70 8.73
N GLY A 402 -17.52 -13.95 9.75
CA GLY A 402 -18.39 -13.46 10.83
C GLY A 402 -19.55 -12.59 10.33
N TRP A 403 -19.33 -11.88 9.23
CA TRP A 403 -20.33 -11.06 8.55
C TRP A 403 -21.39 -11.87 7.78
N CYS A 404 -21.26 -13.19 7.62
CA CYS A 404 -22.21 -14.04 6.90
C CYS A 404 -23.26 -14.62 7.86
N VAL A 405 -24.49 -14.10 7.82
CA VAL A 405 -25.60 -14.48 8.72
C VAL A 405 -26.84 -15.02 7.98
N GLY A 406 -26.68 -15.35 6.70
CA GLY A 406 -27.70 -15.98 5.87
C GLY A 406 -27.88 -17.48 6.18
N PRO A 407 -28.81 -18.13 5.47
CA PRO A 407 -29.09 -19.56 5.62
C PRO A 407 -27.91 -20.45 5.21
N ASP A 408 -27.88 -21.69 5.71
CA ASP A 408 -26.78 -22.63 5.50
C ASP A 408 -26.43 -22.88 4.02
N ASP A 409 -27.41 -22.81 3.12
CA ASP A 409 -27.21 -22.98 1.69
C ASP A 409 -26.45 -21.81 1.07
N ASN A 410 -26.69 -20.58 1.53
CA ASN A 410 -26.02 -19.35 1.10
C ASN A 410 -25.71 -18.41 2.29
N PRO A 411 -24.67 -18.69 3.08
CA PRO A 411 -24.43 -18.02 4.37
C PRO A 411 -24.12 -16.52 4.21
N CYS A 412 -23.55 -16.11 3.09
CA CYS A 412 -23.14 -14.72 2.86
C CYS A 412 -24.17 -13.90 2.06
N SER A 413 -25.39 -14.43 1.89
CA SER A 413 -26.49 -13.71 1.25
C SER A 413 -27.06 -12.57 2.08
N VAL A 414 -26.89 -12.63 3.40
CA VAL A 414 -27.31 -11.59 4.35
C VAL A 414 -26.08 -11.09 5.08
N ARG A 415 -25.85 -9.78 4.99
CA ARG A 415 -24.75 -9.09 5.65
C ARG A 415 -25.08 -8.83 7.12
N GLY A 416 -24.27 -9.39 8.01
CA GLY A 416 -24.24 -9.11 9.44
C GLY A 416 -23.21 -8.05 9.81
N ASP A 417 -22.88 -7.98 11.10
CA ASP A 417 -21.81 -7.13 11.59
C ASP A 417 -20.46 -7.64 11.08
N TYR A 418 -19.76 -6.80 10.32
CA TYR A 418 -18.48 -7.11 9.70
C TYR A 418 -17.27 -6.71 10.54
N SER A 419 -17.49 -6.15 11.73
CA SER A 419 -16.44 -5.98 12.73
C SER A 419 -16.20 -7.27 13.54
N LEU A 420 -17.19 -8.16 13.58
CA LEU A 420 -17.09 -9.46 14.23
C LEU A 420 -16.37 -10.45 13.32
N LEU A 421 -15.19 -10.90 13.77
CA LEU A 421 -14.40 -11.92 13.08
C LEU A 421 -14.63 -13.29 13.71
N LYS A 422 -14.69 -14.34 12.89
CA LYS A 422 -14.73 -15.75 13.28
C LYS A 422 -13.46 -16.46 12.80
N PRO A 423 -12.29 -16.22 13.42
CA PRO A 423 -11.05 -16.88 13.03
C PRO A 423 -11.16 -18.40 13.21
N GLY A 424 -10.65 -19.15 12.24
CA GLY A 424 -10.59 -20.60 12.22
C GLY A 424 -9.17 -21.14 12.40
N PRO A 425 -8.93 -22.40 11.98
CA PRO A 425 -7.59 -23.00 12.04
C PRO A 425 -6.55 -22.29 11.17
N GLY A 426 -6.96 -21.52 10.16
CA GLY A 426 -6.08 -20.72 9.31
C GLY A 426 -5.35 -19.64 10.11
N ALA A 427 -6.03 -18.97 11.04
CA ALA A 427 -5.48 -17.93 11.89
C ALA A 427 -4.26 -18.44 12.68
N ARG A 428 -4.38 -19.61 13.31
CA ARG A 428 -3.27 -20.20 14.09
C ARG A 428 -2.05 -20.50 13.25
N ARG A 429 -2.23 -21.11 12.06
CA ARG A 429 -1.10 -21.40 11.15
C ARG A 429 -0.42 -20.12 10.68
N PHE A 430 -1.19 -19.07 10.44
CA PHE A 430 -0.67 -17.77 10.02
C PHE A 430 0.01 -17.02 11.18
N GLU A 431 -0.57 -17.06 12.38
CA GLU A 431 0.04 -16.54 13.61
C GLU A 431 1.42 -17.17 13.87
N ASP A 432 1.53 -18.51 13.77
CA ASP A 432 2.80 -19.24 13.93
C ASP A 432 3.87 -18.78 12.93
N LEU A 433 3.46 -18.43 11.70
CA LEU A 433 4.36 -17.83 10.71
C LEU A 433 4.78 -16.43 11.13
N VAL A 434 3.82 -15.56 11.47
CA VAL A 434 4.07 -14.15 11.80
C VAL A 434 4.93 -14.02 13.06
N VAL A 435 4.62 -14.76 14.14
CA VAL A 435 5.41 -14.77 15.37
C VAL A 435 6.86 -15.11 15.06
N ARG A 436 7.09 -16.18 14.29
CA ARG A 436 8.44 -16.60 13.86
C ARG A 436 9.16 -15.55 13.03
N LEU A 437 8.47 -14.85 12.14
CA LEU A 437 9.04 -13.77 11.34
C LEU A 437 9.42 -12.55 12.19
N LEU A 438 8.67 -12.28 13.26
CA LEU A 438 8.86 -11.15 14.15
C LEU A 438 9.79 -11.43 15.34
N LEU A 439 10.24 -12.67 15.54
CA LEU A 439 11.29 -13.00 16.52
C LEU A 439 12.54 -12.13 16.27
N PRO A 440 13.20 -11.60 17.33
CA PRO A 440 14.32 -10.66 17.18
C PRO A 440 15.43 -11.15 16.24
N GLU A 441 15.78 -12.43 16.32
CA GLU A 441 16.80 -13.09 15.51
C GLU A 441 16.45 -13.17 14.02
N ASN A 442 15.16 -13.14 13.66
CA ASN A 442 14.71 -13.15 12.26
C ASN A 442 14.37 -11.75 11.77
N PHE A 443 13.67 -10.95 12.59
CA PHE A 443 13.24 -9.62 12.21
C PHE A 443 14.44 -8.68 12.06
N ARG A 444 15.24 -8.49 13.12
CA ARG A 444 16.32 -7.49 13.12
C ARG A 444 17.47 -7.84 12.19
N SER A 445 17.84 -9.11 12.11
CA SER A 445 18.96 -9.56 11.27
C SER A 445 18.66 -9.51 9.77
N ARG A 446 17.37 -9.50 9.40
CA ARG A 446 16.90 -9.54 8.00
C ARG A 446 16.28 -8.23 7.52
N GLN A 447 16.32 -7.17 8.33
CA GLN A 447 15.90 -5.84 7.87
C GLN A 447 16.86 -5.31 6.80
N CYS A 448 16.44 -4.26 6.10
CA CYS A 448 17.28 -3.58 5.13
C CYS A 448 18.60 -3.11 5.78
N VAL A 449 19.73 -3.54 5.21
CA VAL A 449 21.03 -2.99 5.58
C VAL A 449 21.20 -1.68 4.80
N GLY A 450 20.94 -0.56 5.50
CA GLY A 450 21.09 0.78 4.95
C GLY A 450 22.50 1.06 4.42
N VAL A 451 22.61 2.10 3.59
CA VAL A 451 23.89 2.69 3.17
C VAL A 451 24.38 3.67 4.22
#